data_AF-Q9YFH0-F1
#
_entry.id   AF-Q9YFH0-F1
#
_cell.length_a   1.000
_cell.length_b   1.000
_cell.length_c   1.000
_cell.angle_alpha   90.00
_cell.angle_beta   90.00
_cell.angle_gamma   90.00
#
_symmetry.space_group_name_H-M   'P 1'
#
loop_
_entity.id
_entity.type
_entity.pdbx_description
1 polymer ?
#
loop_
_entity_poly.entity_id
_entity_poly.type
_entity_poly.pdbx_seq_one_letter_code
_entity_poly.pdbx_strand_id
1 'polypeptide(L)'
;MIANTTSREILQHRSRCPKPFVREFPEFVTLRYPVFDPIRSIHTSRWVFYKKLGKDLFYMDEFTYTLRTYTLTELVEMAENVGWRLEAAYHNLGTLEPPHPEGSPINTVFRNKVTA
;
A
#
# COMPACT_ATOMS: atom_id res chain seq x y z
N MET A 1 12.71 -0.39 14.59
CA MET A 1 11.52 -0.92 13.92
C MET A 1 11.54 -0.40 12.50
N ILE A 2 11.33 -1.28 11.52
CA ILE A 2 11.15 -0.91 10.11
C ILE A 2 9.67 -1.08 9.79
N ALA A 3 9.03 -0.02 9.30
CA ALA A 3 7.65 -0.08 8.81
C ALA A 3 7.63 0.26 7.31
N ASN A 4 7.07 -0.65 6.51
CA ASN A 4 6.79 -0.44 5.09
C ASN A 4 5.28 -0.45 4.91
N THR A 5 4.70 0.66 4.47
CA THR A 5 3.27 0.77 4.23
C THR A 5 2.97 1.49 2.92
N THR A 6 1.77 1.22 2.39
CA THR A 6 1.22 1.93 1.25
C THR A 6 0.91 3.37 1.66
N SER A 7 1.33 4.35 0.85
CA SER A 7 1.01 5.76 1.05
C SER A 7 -0.45 6.07 0.70
N ARG A 8 -1.08 6.85 1.58
CA ARG A 8 -2.44 7.37 1.39
C ARG A 8 -2.55 8.23 0.13
N GLU A 9 -1.55 9.07 -0.12
CA GLU A 9 -1.48 9.99 -1.26
C GLU A 9 -1.46 9.22 -2.60
N ILE A 10 -0.66 8.15 -2.66
CA ILE A 10 -0.59 7.26 -3.82
C ILE A 10 -1.95 6.59 -4.07
N LEU A 11 -2.63 6.12 -3.03
CA LEU A 11 -3.93 5.49 -3.16
C LEU A 11 -5.01 6.48 -3.61
N GLN A 12 -5.00 7.69 -3.06
CA GLN A 12 -5.94 8.73 -3.48
C GLN A 12 -5.79 9.06 -4.96
N HIS A 13 -4.55 9.16 -5.46
CA HIS A 13 -4.30 9.36 -6.89
C HIS A 13 -4.80 8.18 -7.74
N ARG A 14 -4.50 6.94 -7.31
CA ARG A 14 -4.88 5.72 -8.06
C ARG A 14 -6.38 5.46 -8.08
N SER A 15 -7.10 5.93 -7.07
CA SER A 15 -8.55 5.72 -6.93
C SER A 15 -9.39 6.63 -7.83
N ARG A 16 -8.76 7.55 -8.57
CA ARG A 16 -9.44 8.43 -9.55
C ARG A 16 -9.96 7.69 -10.78
N CYS A 17 -9.52 6.46 -11.02
CA CYS A 17 -9.99 5.64 -12.14
C CYS A 17 -10.81 4.44 -11.62
N PRO A 18 -12.12 4.39 -11.84
CA PRO A 18 -12.99 3.32 -11.33
C PRO A 18 -12.88 2.00 -12.13
N LYS A 19 -11.85 1.84 -12.96
CA LYS A 19 -11.68 0.65 -13.78
C LYS A 19 -10.97 -0.45 -12.98
N PRO A 20 -11.35 -1.73 -13.17
CA PRO A 20 -10.56 -2.81 -12.61
C PRO A 20 -9.15 -2.77 -13.19
N PHE A 21 -8.16 -2.97 -12.34
CA PHE A 21 -6.79 -3.19 -12.78
C PHE A 21 -6.71 -4.63 -13.28
N VAL A 22 -6.46 -4.79 -14.56
CA VAL A 22 -6.16 -6.09 -15.16
C VAL A 22 -4.65 -6.29 -15.09
N ARG A 23 -4.22 -7.43 -14.54
CA ARG A 23 -2.83 -7.87 -14.66
C ARG A 23 -2.81 -9.26 -15.24
N GLU A 24 -2.03 -9.42 -16.28
CA GLU A 24 -1.82 -10.68 -16.96
C GLU A 24 -0.51 -11.31 -16.53
N PHE A 25 -0.57 -12.61 -16.26
CA PHE A 25 0.55 -13.50 -16.04
C PHE A 25 0.51 -14.60 -17.11
N PRO A 26 1.58 -15.41 -17.26
CA PRO A 26 1.59 -16.50 -18.24
C PRO A 26 0.41 -17.45 -18.10
N GLU A 27 0.06 -17.85 -16.88
CA GLU A 27 -0.99 -18.85 -16.60
C GLU A 27 -2.29 -18.25 -16.04
N PHE A 28 -2.28 -16.96 -15.65
CA PHE A 28 -3.39 -16.36 -14.92
C PHE A 28 -3.72 -14.94 -15.40
N VAL A 29 -4.96 -14.53 -15.19
CA VAL A 29 -5.40 -13.13 -15.24
C VAL A 29 -5.96 -12.77 -13.87
N THR A 30 -5.56 -11.62 -13.35
CA THR A 30 -6.11 -11.09 -12.10
C THR A 30 -6.84 -9.78 -12.38
N LEU A 31 -8.08 -9.68 -11.91
CA LEU A 31 -8.84 -8.44 -11.88
C LEU A 31 -8.84 -7.89 -10.46
N ARG A 32 -8.43 -6.63 -10.30
CA ARG A 32 -8.44 -5.94 -9.01
C ARG A 32 -9.39 -4.76 -9.04
N TYR A 33 -10.31 -4.71 -8.08
CA TYR A 33 -11.29 -3.64 -7.88
C TYR A 33 -10.95 -2.87 -6.59
N PRO A 34 -10.06 -1.87 -6.64
CA PRO A 34 -9.75 -1.06 -5.47
C PRO A 34 -10.78 0.06 -5.28
N VAL A 35 -11.15 0.30 -4.02
CA VAL A 35 -11.97 1.41 -3.58
C VAL A 35 -11.26 2.07 -2.42
N PHE A 36 -11.18 3.40 -2.44
CA PHE A 36 -10.56 4.17 -1.37
C PHE A 36 -11.55 5.18 -0.80
N ASP A 37 -11.77 5.11 0.50
CA ASP A 37 -12.49 6.11 1.29
C ASP A 37 -11.46 7.14 1.82
N PRO A 38 -11.41 8.36 1.26
CA PRO A 38 -10.43 9.37 1.67
C PRO A 38 -10.76 10.00 3.03
N ILE A 39 -12.00 9.89 3.51
CA ILE A 39 -12.43 10.46 4.80
C ILE A 39 -11.95 9.56 5.93
N ARG A 40 -12.12 8.24 5.78
CA ARG A 40 -11.71 7.25 6.79
C ARG A 40 -10.29 6.71 6.56
N SER A 41 -9.67 7.05 5.44
CA SER A 41 -8.39 6.51 4.97
C SER A 41 -8.38 4.98 4.91
N ILE A 42 -9.47 4.41 4.38
CA ILE A 42 -9.66 2.96 4.25
C ILE A 42 -9.56 2.58 2.77
N HIS A 43 -8.71 1.60 2.47
CA HIS A 43 -8.60 0.98 1.16
C HIS A 43 -9.15 -0.44 1.21
N THR A 44 -10.15 -0.70 0.37
CA THR A 44 -10.73 -2.01 0.17
C THR A 44 -10.39 -2.49 -1.22
N SER A 45 -9.97 -3.75 -1.37
CA SER A 45 -9.66 -4.31 -2.68
C SER A 45 -10.19 -5.72 -2.81
N ARG A 46 -11.06 -5.91 -3.81
CA ARG A 46 -11.49 -7.24 -4.26
C ARG A 46 -10.60 -7.70 -5.41
N TRP A 47 -10.13 -8.93 -5.32
CA TRP A 47 -9.29 -9.59 -6.31
C TRP A 47 -10.02 -10.81 -6.84
N VAL A 48 -10.09 -10.94 -8.16
CA VAL A 48 -10.67 -12.09 -8.84
C VAL A 48 -9.59 -12.73 -9.70
N PHE A 49 -9.44 -14.04 -9.59
CA PHE A 49 -8.40 -14.82 -10.26
C PHE A 49 -9.03 -15.70 -11.34
N TYR A 50 -8.43 -15.66 -12.52
CA TYR A 50 -8.77 -16.54 -13.63
C TYR A 50 -7.53 -17.32 -14.07
N LYS A 51 -7.69 -18.60 -14.39
CA LYS A 51 -6.68 -19.40 -15.08
C LYS A 51 -6.89 -19.29 -16.59
N LYS A 52 -5.79 -19.13 -17.33
CA LYS A 52 -5.78 -19.12 -18.79
C LYS A 52 -5.74 -20.54 -19.33
N LEU A 53 -6.60 -20.85 -20.29
CA LEU A 53 -6.49 -22.06 -21.11
C LEU A 53 -6.75 -21.68 -22.56
N GLY A 54 -5.67 -21.57 -23.34
CA GLY A 54 -5.75 -21.00 -24.68
C GLY A 54 -6.20 -19.54 -24.64
N LYS A 55 -7.36 -19.25 -25.22
CA LYS A 55 -7.99 -17.91 -25.21
C LYS A 55 -9.07 -17.77 -24.13
N ASP A 56 -9.37 -18.84 -23.39
CA ASP A 56 -10.43 -18.90 -22.42
C ASP A 56 -9.92 -18.56 -21.01
N LEU A 57 -10.79 -17.96 -20.21
CA LEU A 57 -10.55 -17.61 -18.81
C LEU A 57 -11.49 -18.40 -17.91
N PHE A 58 -10.92 -19.22 -17.04
CA PHE A 58 -11.64 -20.03 -16.07
C PHE A 58 -11.54 -19.38 -14.70
N TYR A 59 -12.67 -19.02 -14.09
CA TYR A 59 -12.69 -18.50 -12.72
C TYR A 59 -12.04 -19.52 -11.77
N MET A 60 -11.13 -19.03 -10.93
CA MET A 60 -10.45 -19.84 -9.92
C MET A 60 -10.98 -19.52 -8.53
N ASP A 61 -10.87 -18.26 -8.13
CA ASP A 61 -11.25 -17.79 -6.79
C ASP A 61 -11.36 -16.26 -6.74
N GLU A 62 -11.89 -15.74 -5.65
CA GLU A 62 -11.83 -14.33 -5.30
C GLU A 62 -11.56 -14.11 -3.82
N PHE A 63 -10.89 -13.01 -3.48
CA PHE A 63 -10.80 -12.57 -2.09
C PHE A 63 -10.91 -11.06 -1.98
N THR A 64 -11.31 -10.59 -0.80
CA THR A 64 -11.40 -9.18 -0.48
C THR A 64 -10.61 -8.88 0.78
N TYR A 65 -9.85 -7.79 0.76
CA TYR A 65 -9.21 -7.26 1.95
C TYR A 65 -9.54 -5.78 2.16
N THR A 66 -9.45 -5.36 3.41
CA THR A 66 -9.64 -3.98 3.85
C THR A 66 -8.47 -3.58 4.72
N LEU A 67 -7.84 -2.46 4.40
CA LEU A 67 -6.69 -1.92 5.12
C LEU A 67 -6.90 -0.44 5.40
N ARG A 68 -6.58 0.01 6.61
CA ARG A 68 -6.41 1.44 6.88
C ARG A 68 -5.02 1.86 6.41
N THR A 69 -4.96 2.96 5.67
CA THR A 69 -3.70 3.54 5.20
C THR A 69 -3.41 4.82 5.93
N TYR A 70 -2.16 5.02 6.31
CA TYR A 70 -1.71 6.18 7.07
C TYR A 70 -0.82 7.05 6.19
N THR A 71 -0.84 8.35 6.48
CA THR A 71 0.19 9.29 6.06
C THR A 71 1.49 9.05 6.81
N LEU A 72 2.61 9.56 6.29
CA LEU A 72 3.88 9.51 7.01
C LEU A 72 3.77 10.23 8.36
N THR A 73 3.11 11.38 8.41
CA THR A 73 2.92 12.18 9.63
C THR A 73 2.16 11.39 10.70
N GLU A 74 1.03 10.76 10.35
CA GLU A 74 0.26 9.94 11.30
C GLU A 74 1.10 8.77 11.87
N LEU A 75 1.93 8.13 11.05
CA LEU A 75 2.82 7.06 11.54
C LEU A 75 3.87 7.59 12.52
N VAL A 76 4.44 8.77 12.22
CA VAL A 76 5.43 9.41 13.09
C VAL A 76 4.79 9.76 14.43
N GLU A 77 3.63 10.42 14.43
CA GLU A 77 2.90 10.77 15.65
C GLU A 77 2.56 9.53 16.49
N MET A 78 2.05 8.47 15.86
CA MET A 78 1.74 7.22 16.56
C MET A 78 2.99 6.59 17.19
N ALA A 79 4.12 6.57 16.47
CA ALA A 79 5.37 6.01 16.98
C ALA A 79 5.95 6.86 18.14
N GLU A 80 5.89 8.19 18.02
CA GLU A 80 6.37 9.11 19.05
C GLU A 80 5.56 9.02 20.33
N ASN A 81 4.25 8.85 20.23
CA ASN A 81 3.36 8.65 21.37
C ASN A 81 3.68 7.40 22.19
N VAL A 82 4.34 6.39 21.60
CA VAL A 82 4.77 5.17 22.29
C VAL A 82 6.28 5.16 22.59
N GLY A 83 6.93 6.32 22.55
CA GLY A 83 8.32 6.47 22.97
C GLY A 83 9.36 6.14 21.90
N TRP A 84 8.98 6.09 20.63
CA TRP A 84 9.93 5.93 19.52
C TRP A 84 10.26 7.30 18.92
N ARG A 85 11.35 7.38 18.15
CA ARG A 85 11.67 8.55 17.31
C ARG A 85 11.88 8.10 15.88
N LEU A 86 11.43 8.91 14.92
CA LEU A 86 11.81 8.72 13.53
C LEU A 86 13.31 8.93 13.40
N GLU A 87 14.01 7.95 12.82
CA GLU A 87 15.43 8.03 12.52
C GLU A 87 15.65 8.34 11.05
N ALA A 88 14.87 7.71 10.17
CA ALA A 88 14.89 7.98 8.75
C ALA A 88 13.57 7.59 8.08
N ALA A 89 13.29 8.23 6.95
CA ALA A 89 12.22 7.83 6.03
C ALA A 89 12.80 7.76 4.61
N TYR A 90 12.34 6.79 3.83
CA TYR A 90 12.86 6.52 2.50
C TYR A 90 11.76 6.24 1.48
N HIS A 91 11.91 6.78 0.28
CA HIS A 91 11.11 6.41 -0.90
C HIS A 91 11.42 4.97 -1.35
N ASN A 92 12.70 4.61 -1.34
CA ASN A 92 13.22 3.35 -1.85
C ASN A 92 14.29 2.79 -0.91
N LEU A 93 14.13 1.53 -0.51
CA LEU A 93 15.05 0.87 0.43
C LEU A 93 16.40 0.47 -0.19
N GLY A 94 16.48 0.34 -1.52
CA GLY A 94 17.72 0.04 -2.24
C GLY A 94 18.59 1.27 -2.47
N THR A 95 18.00 2.43 -2.74
CA THR A 95 18.73 3.69 -2.95
C THR A 95 18.86 4.55 -1.69
N LEU A 96 18.00 4.33 -0.69
CA LEU A 96 17.90 5.13 0.53
C LEU A 96 17.62 6.61 0.27
N GLU A 97 16.94 6.91 -0.84
CA GLU A 97 16.51 8.26 -1.18
C GLU A 97 15.34 8.72 -0.29
N PRO A 98 15.28 10.02 0.06
CA PRO A 98 14.20 10.56 0.89
C PRO A 98 12.83 10.50 0.18
N PRO A 99 11.70 10.56 0.94
CA PRO A 99 10.36 10.56 0.35
C PRO A 99 10.12 11.79 -0.53
N HIS A 100 9.45 11.59 -1.66
CA HIS A 100 9.00 12.67 -2.54
C HIS A 100 7.70 13.32 -2.03
N PRO A 101 7.57 14.66 -2.13
CA PRO A 101 6.36 15.38 -1.73
C PRO A 101 5.09 14.97 -2.49
N GLU A 102 5.24 14.50 -3.73
CA GLU A 102 4.13 14.12 -4.61
C GLU A 102 3.56 12.72 -4.31
N GLY A 103 4.18 12.01 -3.35
CA GLY A 103 3.79 10.67 -2.94
C GLY A 103 4.94 9.69 -3.08
N SER A 104 5.13 8.85 -2.07
CA SER A 104 6.16 7.82 -2.04
C SER A 104 5.66 6.61 -1.26
N PRO A 105 6.10 5.39 -1.59
CA PRO A 105 6.00 4.29 -0.63
C PRO A 105 6.58 4.75 0.71
N ILE A 106 5.91 4.42 1.81
CA ILE A 106 6.32 4.88 3.12
C ILE A 106 7.20 3.80 3.73
N ASN A 107 8.51 4.00 3.65
CA ASN A 107 9.49 3.19 4.39
C ASN A 107 10.06 4.05 5.51
N THR A 108 9.93 3.59 6.75
CA THR A 108 10.34 4.36 7.94
C THR A 108 11.16 3.50 8.88
N VAL A 109 12.19 4.11 9.46
CA VAL A 109 13.04 3.52 10.49
C VAL A 109 12.82 4.30 11.76
N PHE A 110 12.42 3.59 12.81
CA PHE A 110 12.22 4.16 14.14
C PHE A 110 13.18 3.56 15.15
N ARG A 111 13.66 4.40 16.06
CA ARG A 111 14.48 4.02 17.21
C ARG A 111 13.71 4.20 18.51
N ASN A 112 13.75 3.22 19.39
CA ASN A 112 13.13 3.32 20.71
C ASN A 112 13.95 4.28 21.60
N LYS A 113 13.30 5.28 22.19
CA LYS A 113 13.92 6.24 23.11
C LYS A 113 14.23 5.63 24.49
N VAL A 114 13.59 4.52 24.85
CA VAL A 114 13.74 3.86 26.18
C VAL A 114 15.07 3.10 26.31
N THR A 115 15.70 2.74 25.20
CA THR A 115 16.98 2.02 25.15
C THR A 115 18.18 2.90 24.79
N ALA A 116 18.05 4.22 24.91
CA ALA A 116 19.12 5.19 24.66
C ALA A 116 19.64 5.79 25.97
#